data_AF-A0A9D1Z817-F1
#
_entry.id   AF-A0A9D1Z817-F1
#
_cell.length_a   1.000
_cell.length_b   1.000
_cell.length_c   1.000
_cell.angle_alpha   90.00
_cell.angle_beta   90.00
_cell.angle_gamma   90.00
#
_symmetry.space_group_name_H-M   'P 1'
#
loop_
_entity.id
_entity.type
_entity.pdbx_description
1 polymer ?
#
loop_
_entity_poly.entity_id
_entity_poly.type
_entity_poly.pdbx_seq_one_letter_code
_entity_poly.pdbx_strand_id
1 'polypeptide(L)'
;MDYEMIKNYGRIIKLYFQFLCENGFSMKQYDNGVDYEVIYSRPECEIGVFCVFGLDNKLFASYKNKLMDDKQLMEDSHLDAHIVIKRKGSRNNLLKCDLFDALSLDDLKRNILNCRNDIDEILRTYSEFLKKNLNKLL
;
A
#
# COMPACT_ATOMS: atom_id res chain seq x y z
N MET A 1 0.93 -19.91 -4.69
CA MET A 1 1.20 -18.53 -5.17
C MET A 1 2.71 -18.39 -5.34
N ASP A 2 3.16 -17.73 -6.41
CA ASP A 2 4.56 -17.75 -6.80
C ASP A 2 5.36 -16.61 -6.16
N TYR A 3 6.47 -16.93 -5.52
CA TYR A 3 7.43 -15.99 -4.94
C TYR A 3 7.94 -14.97 -5.99
N GLU A 4 7.91 -15.33 -7.28
CA GLU A 4 8.20 -14.41 -8.38
C GLU A 4 7.21 -13.23 -8.48
N MET A 5 5.93 -13.42 -8.15
CA MET A 5 4.95 -12.33 -8.15
C MET A 5 5.28 -11.26 -7.09
N ILE A 6 5.66 -11.69 -5.89
CA ILE A 6 6.02 -10.78 -4.78
C ILE A 6 7.25 -9.93 -5.15
N LYS A 7 8.28 -10.56 -5.73
CA LYS A 7 9.47 -9.85 -6.24
C LYS A 7 9.16 -8.85 -7.35
N ASN A 8 8.16 -9.14 -8.19
CA ASN A 8 7.73 -8.21 -9.24
C ASN A 8 7.08 -6.95 -8.67
N TYR A 9 6.31 -7.05 -7.58
CA TYR A 9 5.74 -5.86 -6.93
C TYR A 9 6.80 -4.93 -6.36
N GLY A 10 7.92 -5.48 -5.90
CA GLY A 10 9.04 -4.64 -5.50
C GLY A 10 9.64 -3.78 -6.59
N ARG A 11 9.68 -4.31 -7.82
CA ARG A 11 10.09 -3.55 -9.00
C ARG A 11 9.04 -2.49 -9.34
N ILE A 12 7.75 -2.83 -9.26
CA ILE A 12 6.64 -1.92 -9.57
C ILE A 12 6.59 -0.76 -8.56
N ILE A 13 6.74 -1.02 -7.26
CA ILE A 13 6.79 0.02 -6.23
C ILE A 13 7.95 0.97 -6.52
N LYS A 14 9.16 0.43 -6.78
CA LYS A 14 10.30 1.28 -7.13
C LYS A 14 10.02 2.11 -8.37
N LEU A 15 9.47 1.51 -9.43
CA LEU A 15 9.12 2.21 -10.67
C LEU A 15 8.16 3.39 -10.41
N TYR A 16 7.08 3.16 -9.68
CA TYR A 16 6.06 4.18 -9.48
C TYR A 16 6.42 5.21 -8.41
N PHE A 17 7.21 4.86 -7.40
CA PHE A 17 7.51 5.73 -6.26
C PHE A 17 8.95 6.30 -6.25
N GLN A 18 9.76 6.02 -7.28
CA GLN A 18 11.12 6.60 -7.45
C GLN A 18 11.14 8.13 -7.33
N PHE A 19 10.06 8.81 -7.73
CA PHE A 19 9.94 10.26 -7.62
C PHE A 19 10.10 10.79 -6.18
N LEU A 20 9.81 9.97 -5.16
CA LEU A 20 10.05 10.36 -3.76
C LEU A 20 11.54 10.54 -3.50
N CYS A 21 12.39 9.66 -4.05
CA CYS A 21 13.84 9.79 -3.96
C CYS A 21 14.35 11.05 -4.67
N GLU A 22 13.80 11.33 -5.86
CA GLU A 22 14.09 12.57 -6.61
C GLU A 22 13.73 13.84 -5.84
N ASN A 23 12.85 13.72 -4.83
CA ASN A 23 12.39 14.82 -3.99
C ASN A 23 12.87 14.73 -2.53
N GLY A 24 14.04 14.10 -2.32
CA GLY A 24 14.78 14.16 -1.06
C GLY A 24 14.40 13.10 -0.02
N PHE A 25 13.63 12.08 -0.40
CA PHE A 25 13.42 10.91 0.45
C PHE A 25 14.54 9.88 0.26
N SER A 26 14.95 9.23 1.35
CA SER A 26 15.80 8.05 1.35
C SER A 26 14.95 6.79 1.36
N MET A 27 15.28 5.83 0.49
CA MET A 27 14.55 4.57 0.34
C MET A 27 15.19 3.44 1.18
N LYS A 28 14.37 2.66 1.87
CA LYS A 28 14.72 1.37 2.49
C LYS A 28 13.71 0.31 2.06
N GLN A 29 14.18 -0.89 1.77
CA GLN A 29 13.34 -2.02 1.36
C GLN A 29 13.38 -3.11 2.44
N TYR A 30 12.22 -3.69 2.73
CA TYR A 30 12.08 -4.87 3.58
C TYR A 30 11.30 -5.96 2.82
N ASP A 31 11.78 -7.19 2.91
CA ASP A 31 11.18 -8.37 2.26
C ASP A 31 11.32 -9.53 3.25
N ASN A 32 10.19 -10.01 3.78
CA ASN A 32 10.13 -11.17 4.70
C ASN A 32 9.73 -12.46 3.96
N GLY A 33 9.65 -12.41 2.63
CA GLY A 33 9.25 -13.50 1.75
C GLY A 33 7.75 -13.73 1.58
N VAL A 34 6.91 -12.95 2.27
CA VAL A 34 5.44 -13.00 2.19
C VAL A 34 4.88 -11.60 1.88
N ASP A 35 5.42 -10.58 2.53
CA ASP A 35 5.10 -9.18 2.35
C ASP A 35 6.28 -8.46 1.70
N TYR A 36 5.96 -7.48 0.86
CA TYR A 36 6.94 -6.58 0.30
C TYR A 36 6.67 -5.14 0.77
N GLU A 37 7.67 -4.53 1.40
CA GLU A 37 7.58 -3.18 1.94
C GLU A 37 8.71 -2.30 1.39
N VAL A 38 8.36 -1.10 0.94
CA VAL A 38 9.33 -0.04 0.64
C VAL A 38 8.99 1.19 1.46
N ILE A 39 9.96 1.65 2.24
CA ILE A 39 9.86 2.84 3.07
C ILE A 39 10.67 3.96 2.42
N TYR A 40 10.01 5.09 2.18
CA TYR A 40 10.63 6.35 1.77
C TYR A 40 10.62 7.30 2.97
N SER A 41 11.77 7.84 3.34
CA SER A 41 11.91 8.62 4.58
C SER A 41 12.68 9.92 4.36
N ARG A 42 12.24 11.00 5.00
CA ARG A 42 12.97 12.27 5.13
C ARG A 42 12.71 12.84 6.53
N PRO A 43 13.39 13.94 6.95
CA PRO A 43 13.08 14.56 8.23
C PRO A 43 11.57 14.83 8.37
N GLU A 44 11.01 14.40 9.50
CA GLU A 44 9.60 14.56 9.90
C GLU A 44 8.55 13.82 9.05
N CYS A 45 8.91 13.11 7.98
CA CYS A 45 7.96 12.43 7.08
C CYS A 45 8.50 11.08 6.60
N GLU A 46 7.68 10.04 6.74
CA GLU A 46 7.96 8.68 6.27
C GLU A 46 6.73 8.13 5.56
N ILE A 47 6.94 7.46 4.43
CA ILE A 47 5.92 6.89 3.56
C ILE A 47 6.27 5.42 3.35
N GLY A 48 5.47 4.53 3.91
CA GLY A 48 5.58 3.09 3.67
C GLY A 48 4.59 2.65 2.58
N VAL A 49 5.09 1.93 1.59
CA VAL A 49 4.31 1.27 0.54
C VAL A 49 4.32 -0.22 0.80
N PHE A 50 3.14 -0.79 1.01
CA PHE A 50 2.96 -2.18 1.42
C PHE A 50 2.15 -2.92 0.37
N CYS A 51 2.66 -4.07 -0.09
CA CYS A 51 1.86 -5.09 -0.76
C CYS A 51 1.75 -6.28 0.19
N VAL A 52 0.52 -6.62 0.58
CA VAL A 52 0.23 -7.60 1.63
C VAL A 52 -0.87 -8.56 1.20
N PHE A 53 -0.97 -9.69 1.89
CA PHE A 53 -2.11 -10.59 1.80
C PHE A 53 -3.25 -10.11 2.70
N GLY A 54 -4.38 -9.76 2.08
CA GLY A 54 -5.64 -9.50 2.73
C GLY A 54 -6.55 -10.73 2.71
N LEU A 55 -7.42 -10.84 3.72
CA LEU A 55 -8.59 -11.73 3.72
C LEU A 55 -9.84 -10.86 3.72
N ASP A 56 -10.88 -11.28 3.00
CA ASP A 56 -12.16 -10.56 3.06
C ASP A 56 -12.68 -10.55 4.51
N ASN A 57 -13.08 -9.38 5.00
CA ASN A 57 -13.68 -9.23 6.33
C ASN A 57 -14.92 -10.11 6.52
N LYS A 58 -15.66 -10.41 5.44
CA LYS A 58 -16.78 -11.35 5.46
C LYS A 58 -16.33 -12.79 5.75
N LEU A 59 -15.18 -13.19 5.20
CA LEU A 59 -14.56 -14.49 5.46
C LEU A 59 -14.04 -14.55 6.90
N PHE A 60 -13.41 -13.48 7.39
CA PHE A 60 -12.98 -13.40 8.80
C PHE A 60 -14.14 -13.61 9.78
N ALA A 61 -15.32 -13.09 9.45
CA ALA A 61 -16.53 -13.29 10.24
C ALA A 61 -17.07 -14.74 10.18
N SER A 62 -17.00 -15.41 9.03
CA SER A 62 -17.46 -16.80 8.87
C SER A 62 -16.54 -17.84 9.50
N TYR A 63 -15.24 -17.53 9.63
CA TYR A 63 -14.25 -18.43 10.23
C TYR A 63 -13.85 -18.10 11.65
N LYS A 64 -14.50 -17.12 12.29
CA LYS A 64 -14.20 -16.65 13.66
C LYS A 64 -14.05 -17.76 14.71
N ASN A 65 -14.63 -18.94 14.47
CA ASN A 65 -14.52 -20.14 15.32
C ASN A 65 -14.18 -21.43 14.56
N LYS A 66 -13.55 -21.36 13.38
CA LYS A 66 -13.14 -22.54 12.59
C LYS A 66 -11.66 -22.44 12.21
N LEU A 67 -10.94 -23.55 12.33
CA LEU A 67 -9.61 -23.69 11.75
C LEU A 67 -9.75 -23.73 10.22
N MET A 68 -9.14 -22.77 9.52
CA MET A 68 -8.89 -22.86 8.08
C MET A 68 -7.59 -23.60 7.87
N ASP A 69 -7.55 -24.50 6.88
CA ASP A 69 -6.29 -25.02 6.39
C ASP A 69 -5.59 -23.98 5.49
N ASP A 70 -4.27 -24.13 5.35
CA ASP A 70 -3.44 -23.18 4.61
C ASP A 70 -3.85 -23.05 3.14
N LYS A 71 -4.41 -24.11 2.54
CA LYS A 71 -4.83 -24.08 1.13
C LYS A 71 -6.05 -23.18 0.96
N GLN A 72 -7.05 -23.34 1.82
CA GLN A 72 -8.25 -22.51 1.80
C GLN A 72 -7.94 -21.06 2.16
N LEU A 73 -6.97 -20.84 3.07
CA LEU A 73 -6.44 -19.50 3.37
C LEU A 73 -5.83 -18.82 2.15
N MET A 74 -5.04 -19.54 1.37
CA MET A 74 -4.44 -18.99 0.15
C MET A 74 -5.47 -18.76 -0.95
N GLU A 75 -6.48 -19.64 -1.09
CA GLU A 75 -7.57 -19.48 -2.07
C GLU A 75 -8.50 -18.30 -1.74
N ASP A 76 -8.75 -18.06 -0.46
CA ASP A 76 -9.62 -16.99 0.03
C ASP A 76 -8.86 -15.65 0.23
N SER A 77 -7.53 -15.66 0.10
CA SER A 77 -6.69 -14.47 0.18
C SER A 77 -6.72 -13.66 -1.12
N HIS A 78 -6.61 -12.33 -0.98
CA HIS A 78 -6.33 -11.44 -2.09
C HIS A 78 -5.05 -10.67 -1.79
N LEU A 79 -4.32 -10.29 -2.85
CA LEU A 79 -3.27 -9.30 -2.68
C LEU A 79 -3.94 -7.93 -2.54
N ASP A 80 -3.44 -7.10 -1.63
CA ASP A 80 -3.84 -5.72 -1.47
C ASP A 80 -2.59 -4.83 -1.38
N ALA A 81 -2.74 -3.55 -1.73
CA ALA A 81 -1.70 -2.56 -1.59
C ALA A 81 -2.21 -1.34 -0.82
N HIS A 82 -1.42 -0.88 0.14
CA HIS A 82 -1.75 0.30 0.93
C HIS A 82 -0.54 1.17 1.24
N ILE A 83 -0.82 2.44 1.46
CA ILE A 83 0.18 3.45 1.80
C ILE A 83 -0.03 3.88 3.25
N VAL A 84 1.04 3.92 4.02
CA VAL A 84 1.04 4.50 5.36
C VAL A 84 1.93 5.73 5.37
N ILE A 85 1.42 6.84 5.88
CA ILE A 85 2.18 8.07 6.07
C ILE A 85 2.37 8.29 7.56
N LYS A 86 3.63 8.48 7.96
CA LYS A 86 4.02 8.87 9.31
C LYS A 86 4.58 10.29 9.27
N ARG A 87 3.94 11.21 9.99
CA ARG A 87 4.34 12.61 10.08
C ARG A 87 4.16 13.14 11.50
N LYS A 88 5.17 13.85 12.02
CA LYS A 88 5.13 14.48 13.36
C LYS A 88 4.62 13.55 14.48
N GLY A 89 5.02 12.28 14.44
CA GLY A 89 4.62 11.27 15.44
C GLY A 89 3.26 10.61 15.20
N SER A 90 2.45 11.09 14.25
CA SER A 90 1.22 10.43 13.81
C SER A 90 1.49 9.44 12.69
N ARG A 91 0.83 8.27 12.69
CA ARG A 91 0.94 7.23 11.66
C ARG A 91 -0.46 6.88 11.17
N ASN A 92 -0.76 7.18 9.91
CA ASN A 92 -2.08 6.98 9.33
C ASN A 92 -1.99 6.27 7.99
N ASN A 93 -2.98 5.42 7.69
CA ASN A 93 -3.22 4.98 6.32
C ASN A 93 -3.55 6.21 5.45
N LEU A 94 -3.02 6.28 4.23
CA LEU A 94 -3.23 7.39 3.31
C LEU A 94 -4.71 7.72 3.11
N LEU A 95 -5.57 6.71 2.95
CA LEU A 95 -7.01 6.88 2.73
C LEU A 95 -7.75 7.41 3.97
N LYS A 96 -7.09 7.47 5.13
CA LYS A 96 -7.67 7.89 6.42
C LYS A 96 -6.91 9.05 7.07
N CYS A 97 -5.90 9.61 6.40
CA CYS A 97 -5.12 10.70 6.97
C CYS A 97 -5.79 12.06 6.74
N ASP A 98 -5.47 13.02 7.59
CA ASP A 98 -5.93 14.42 7.55
C ASP A 98 -4.98 15.35 6.78
N LEU A 99 -3.96 14.78 6.13
CA LEU A 99 -2.92 15.54 5.43
C LEU A 99 -3.41 16.15 4.11
N PHE A 100 -4.41 15.53 3.48
CA PHE A 100 -4.92 15.91 2.16
C PHE A 100 -6.38 16.36 2.24
N ASP A 101 -6.83 17.04 1.20
CA ASP A 101 -8.23 17.48 1.09
C ASP A 101 -9.19 16.27 1.07
N ALA A 102 -10.29 16.38 1.80
CA ALA A 102 -11.27 15.30 1.98
C ALA A 102 -11.86 14.83 0.64
N LEU A 103 -12.17 15.77 -0.26
CA LEU A 103 -12.71 15.43 -1.59
C LEU A 103 -11.68 14.63 -2.41
N SER A 104 -10.42 15.06 -2.38
CA SER A 104 -9.33 14.35 -3.07
C SER A 104 -9.10 12.94 -2.53
N LEU A 105 -9.27 12.73 -1.22
CA LEU A 105 -9.18 11.41 -0.59
C LEU A 105 -10.37 10.53 -0.93
N ASP A 106 -11.57 11.09 -1.02
CA ASP A 106 -12.75 10.33 -1.43
C ASP A 106 -12.70 9.93 -2.91
N ASP A 107 -12.17 10.79 -3.78
CA ASP A 107 -11.84 10.45 -5.16
C ASP A 107 -10.82 9.32 -5.24
N LEU A 108 -9.73 9.41 -4.46
CA LEU A 108 -8.74 8.36 -4.38
C LEU A 108 -9.36 7.02 -3.95
N LYS A 109 -10.17 7.01 -2.88
CA LYS A 109 -10.87 5.79 -2.42
C LYS A 109 -11.72 5.16 -3.53
N ARG A 110 -12.49 5.98 -4.27
CA ARG A 110 -13.31 5.49 -5.39
C ARG A 110 -12.46 4.89 -6.50
N ASN A 111 -11.36 5.53 -6.85
CA ASN A 111 -10.45 5.03 -7.89
C ASN A 111 -9.84 3.69 -7.50
N ILE A 112 -9.37 3.56 -6.25
CA ILE A 112 -8.81 2.30 -5.73
C ILE A 112 -9.86 1.18 -5.73
N LEU A 113 -11.11 1.46 -5.35
CA LEU A 113 -12.21 0.49 -5.43
C LEU A 113 -12.48 0.03 -6.88
N ASN A 114 -12.32 0.92 -7.86
CA ASN A 114 -12.54 0.60 -9.27
C ASN A 114 -11.44 -0.29 -9.87
N CYS A 115 -10.26 -0.37 -9.26
CA CYS A 115 -9.14 -1.21 -9.71
C CYS A 115 -9.37 -2.72 -9.48
N ARG A 116 -10.42 -3.13 -8.73
CA ARG A 116 -10.81 -4.55 -8.53
C ARG A 116 -9.65 -5.49 -8.13
N ASN A 117 -8.77 -5.02 -7.24
CA ASN A 117 -7.57 -5.75 -6.77
C ASN A 117 -6.44 -5.89 -7.82
N ASP A 118 -6.45 -5.14 -8.91
CA ASP A 118 -5.27 -4.98 -9.77
C ASP A 118 -4.22 -4.13 -9.05
N ILE A 119 -3.18 -4.79 -8.54
CA ILE A 119 -2.16 -4.17 -7.71
C ILE A 119 -1.28 -3.20 -8.48
N ASP A 120 -1.02 -3.46 -9.75
CA ASP A 120 -0.25 -2.51 -10.56
C ASP A 120 -1.04 -1.21 -10.70
N GLU A 121 -2.33 -1.32 -11.02
CA GLU A 121 -3.20 -0.15 -11.15
C GLU A 121 -3.37 0.58 -9.82
N ILE A 122 -3.56 -0.14 -8.70
CA ILE A 122 -3.64 0.44 -7.35
C ILE A 122 -2.38 1.23 -7.01
N LEU A 123 -1.20 0.63 -7.21
CA LEU A 123 0.09 1.30 -6.93
C LEU A 123 0.30 2.51 -7.83
N ARG A 124 -0.09 2.43 -9.10
CA ARG A 124 -0.04 3.56 -10.04
C ARG A 124 -0.94 4.70 -9.56
N THR A 125 -2.19 4.40 -9.20
CA THR A 125 -3.16 5.39 -8.70
C THR A 125 -2.66 6.08 -7.44
N TYR A 126 -2.10 5.35 -6.48
CA TYR A 126 -1.48 5.95 -5.30
C TYR A 126 -0.30 6.85 -5.65
N SER A 127 0.59 6.40 -6.53
CA SER A 127 1.75 7.19 -6.97
C SER A 127 1.33 8.50 -7.61
N GLU A 128 0.37 8.47 -8.55
CA GLU A 128 -0.13 9.68 -9.21
C GLU A 128 -0.76 10.66 -8.22
N PHE A 129 -1.50 10.16 -7.24
CA PHE A 129 -2.06 11.00 -6.18
C PHE A 129 -0.98 11.70 -5.36
N LEU A 130 0.04 10.95 -4.92
CA LEU A 130 1.15 11.52 -4.14
C LEU A 130 2.00 12.48 -4.96
N LYS A 131 2.22 12.23 -6.26
CA LYS A 131 2.90 13.16 -7.17
C LYS A 131 2.17 14.49 -7.26
N LYS A 132 0.85 14.47 -7.46
CA LYS A 132 0.01 15.67 -7.53
C LYS A 132 0.00 16.48 -6.22
N ASN A 133 0.16 15.80 -5.09
CA ASN A 133 0.11 16.40 -3.75
C ASN A 133 1.47 16.41 -3.05
N LEU A 134 2.57 16.36 -3.81
CA LEU A 134 3.91 16.20 -3.25
C LEU A 134 4.27 17.34 -2.29
N ASN A 135 3.82 18.56 -2.56
CA ASN A 135 4.02 19.72 -1.67
C ASN A 135 3.48 19.51 -0.25
N LYS A 136 2.49 18.63 -0.05
CA LYS A 136 1.98 18.25 1.27
C LYS A 136 2.93 17.29 2.00
N LEU A 137 3.83 16.62 1.29
CA LEU A 137 4.78 15.64 1.85
C LEU A 137 6.14 16.26 2.19
N LEU A 138 6.46 17.40 1.57
CA LEU A 138 7.70 18.16 1.79
C LEU A 138 7.63 19.03 3.05
#